data_AF-A0A7I8BIS7-F1
#
_entry.id   AF-A0A7I8BIS7-F1
#
_cell.length_a   1.000
_cell.length_b   1.000
_cell.length_c   1.000
_cell.angle_alpha   90.00
_cell.angle_beta   90.00
_cell.angle_gamma   90.00
#
_symmetry.space_group_name_H-M   'P 1'
#
loop_
_entity.id
_entity.type
_entity.pdbx_description
1 polymer ?
#
loop_
_entity_poly.entity_id
_entity_poly.type
_entity_poly.pdbx_seq_one_letter_code
_entity_poly.pdbx_strand_id
1 'polypeptide(L)'
;MSFVYNLVFGPTFTQSVRKSQVSETVPHIGKTRSSRKSKQAREDAAAGPFKAPELDIQSLDMEARGVGRTVTEDGSPGKVIFVEGALPGERVTYSSYRKKPSFEQAQVVDILKESVIRTRPQCKFFGICGGCSMQHLDVRAQIAVKQRVLEDNLMHLSKLRPETVFRPIHGPSWGYRYRARLTVRNVVKKGGVLVGFHEKKSSYVADMTSCEVLPPHVSDMLVPLRHMVEALSIRDRMPQIELAVGSSVTALVLRVLEPINEADEQVLRDFADQHNVQFWLQPKGPDSVYPFYPLDAQLDYTLPEYGIRMPFRPTDFTQVNHQINRVLVGRALRLLAPAKTDRVLDLFCGIGNFTLPLARISREVVGIEGSEVLTSRALDNAKENGVDSHTSFASRNLFEVTADDIRALGHFDKYLIDPPREGALAVSKALADIAQSGEGPLPKRIVYVSCNPATLARDAGLLVHEAGYRLKGAGVVNMFPHTSHVESIALFERD
;
A
#
# COMPACT_ATOMS: atom_id res chain seq x y z
N MET A 1 13.88 -5.62 18.12
CA MET A 1 12.40 -5.74 18.00
C MET A 1 11.73 -4.37 17.83
N SER A 2 12.06 -3.61 16.77
CA SER A 2 11.34 -2.35 16.44
C SER A 2 11.51 -1.92 14.97
N PHE A 3 11.66 -2.86 14.03
CA PHE A 3 12.08 -2.55 12.65
C PHE A 3 11.17 -3.06 11.52
N VAL A 4 9.98 -3.60 11.81
CA VAL A 4 9.08 -4.18 10.79
C VAL A 4 7.82 -3.34 10.51
N TYR A 5 7.59 -2.22 11.22
CA TYR A 5 6.33 -1.46 11.12
C TYR A 5 6.34 -0.23 10.18
N ASN A 6 7.47 0.13 9.57
CA ASN A 6 7.67 1.46 8.97
C ASN A 6 7.68 1.57 7.43
N LEU A 7 7.18 0.57 6.70
CA LEU A 7 7.33 0.55 5.22
C LEU A 7 6.03 0.47 4.39
N VAL A 8 4.89 0.82 5.01
CA VAL A 8 3.63 1.15 4.29
C VAL A 8 3.21 2.62 4.44
N PHE A 9 3.88 3.38 5.33
CA PHE A 9 3.54 4.78 5.64
C PHE A 9 4.81 5.65 5.62
N GLY A 10 4.69 6.89 5.13
CA GLY A 10 5.81 7.83 4.92
C GLY A 10 6.63 8.19 6.17
N PRO A 11 7.77 8.89 6.02
CA PRO A 11 8.84 8.91 7.01
C PRO A 11 8.49 9.71 8.28
N THR A 12 8.64 9.09 9.45
CA THR A 12 8.69 9.75 10.75
C THR A 12 10.10 10.27 11.04
N PHE A 13 10.24 11.59 11.16
CA PHE A 13 11.45 12.26 11.65
C PHE A 13 11.48 12.26 13.19
N THR A 14 12.56 11.74 13.77
CA THR A 14 12.87 11.81 15.20
C THR A 14 13.46 13.19 15.55
N GLN A 15 12.81 13.96 16.42
CA GLN A 15 13.37 15.17 17.03
C GLN A 15 14.20 14.81 18.27
N SER A 16 15.48 15.17 18.24
CA SER A 16 16.36 15.18 19.41
C SER A 16 16.12 16.49 20.19
N VAL A 17 15.79 16.35 21.47
CA VAL A 17 15.70 17.44 22.44
C VAL A 17 17.12 17.77 22.91
N ARG A 18 17.62 18.98 22.63
CA ARG A 18 18.75 19.58 23.35
C ARG A 18 18.23 20.72 24.22
N LYS A 19 18.46 20.57 25.53
CA LYS A 19 18.34 21.63 26.54
C LYS A 19 19.39 22.71 26.25
N SER A 20 18.99 23.98 26.29
CA SER A 20 19.94 25.08 26.56
C SER A 20 19.25 26.16 27.37
N GLN A 21 19.93 26.52 28.45
CA GLN A 21 19.53 27.41 29.53
C GLN A 21 19.35 28.85 29.06
N VAL A 22 18.50 29.54 29.83
CA VAL A 22 18.30 30.99 29.81
C VAL A 22 19.52 31.67 30.44
N SER A 23 20.05 32.71 29.79
CA SER A 23 20.74 33.80 30.47
C SER A 23 20.58 35.10 29.68
N GLU A 24 20.14 36.14 30.37
CA GLU A 24 19.94 37.50 29.91
C GLU A 24 21.23 38.15 29.40
N THR A 25 21.10 39.05 28.42
CA THR A 25 21.81 40.35 28.37
C THR A 25 21.35 41.16 27.15
N VAL A 26 20.96 42.41 27.40
CA VAL A 26 20.65 43.45 26.40
C VAL A 26 21.94 44.24 26.14
N PRO A 27 22.21 44.67 24.88
CA PRO A 27 22.30 46.11 24.66
C PRO A 27 21.70 46.61 23.32
N HIS A 28 21.19 47.84 23.37
CA HIS A 28 20.81 48.70 22.25
C HIS A 28 21.98 49.01 21.30
N ILE A 29 21.71 49.17 20.00
CA ILE A 29 22.30 50.18 19.07
C ILE A 29 21.39 50.28 17.81
N GLY A 30 21.17 51.51 17.31
CA GLY A 30 20.08 51.85 16.41
C GLY A 30 20.38 52.00 14.90
N LYS A 31 19.25 52.32 14.22
CA LYS A 31 19.03 53.04 12.94
C LYS A 31 19.50 52.44 11.59
N THR A 32 18.58 52.59 10.63
CA THR A 32 18.68 52.59 9.14
C THR A 32 18.56 51.27 8.36
N ARG A 33 17.32 50.86 8.02
CA ARG A 33 16.99 49.94 6.91
C ARG A 33 15.60 50.25 6.31
N SER A 34 15.41 51.43 5.73
CA SER A 34 14.13 51.84 5.11
C SER A 34 14.17 52.00 3.58
N SER A 35 15.34 51.87 2.91
CA SER A 35 15.46 52.16 1.47
C SER A 35 15.60 50.94 0.56
N ARG A 36 15.68 49.71 1.09
CA ARG A 36 15.83 48.48 0.28
C ARG A 36 14.50 47.79 -0.08
N LYS A 37 13.44 47.99 0.70
CA LYS A 37 12.12 47.36 0.43
C LYS A 37 11.37 47.99 -0.75
N SER A 38 11.63 49.25 -1.10
CA SER A 38 10.93 49.94 -2.18
C SER A 38 11.54 49.73 -3.58
N LYS A 39 12.77 49.22 -3.67
CA LYS A 39 13.40 48.86 -4.96
C LYS A 39 13.02 47.43 -5.41
N GLN A 40 13.00 46.48 -4.48
CA GLN A 40 12.60 45.10 -4.76
C GLN A 40 11.12 45.00 -5.22
N ALA A 41 10.22 45.76 -4.58
CA ALA A 41 8.81 45.82 -4.95
C ALA A 41 8.53 46.51 -6.30
N ARG A 42 9.51 47.24 -6.87
CA ARG A 42 9.41 47.86 -8.19
C ARG A 42 10.02 47.01 -9.31
N GLU A 43 10.97 46.11 -8.99
CA GLU A 43 11.52 45.15 -9.96
C GLU A 43 10.57 43.95 -10.18
N ASP A 44 9.79 43.54 -9.17
CA ASP A 44 8.76 42.51 -9.33
C ASP A 44 7.54 42.97 -10.16
N ALA A 45 7.39 44.28 -10.38
CA ALA A 45 6.32 44.87 -11.19
C ALA A 45 6.69 45.03 -12.68
N ALA A 46 7.91 44.65 -13.08
CA ALA A 46 8.44 44.77 -14.45
C ALA A 46 8.63 43.41 -15.16
N ALA A 47 8.18 42.31 -14.58
CA ALA A 47 8.08 41.03 -15.27
C ALA A 47 6.74 40.97 -16.00
N GLY A 48 6.76 40.91 -17.33
CA GLY A 48 5.57 40.54 -18.11
C GLY A 48 4.98 39.20 -17.62
N PRO A 49 3.74 38.85 -18.01
CA PRO A 49 3.08 37.65 -17.49
C PRO A 49 4.00 36.44 -17.68
N PHE A 50 4.43 35.84 -16.56
CA PHE A 50 5.27 34.64 -16.57
C PHE A 50 4.50 33.53 -17.29
N LYS A 51 4.85 33.28 -18.55
CA LYS A 51 4.24 32.20 -19.33
C LYS A 51 4.83 30.89 -18.82
N ALA A 52 4.01 30.10 -18.12
CA ALA A 52 4.42 28.79 -17.65
C ALA A 52 4.91 27.92 -18.83
N PRO A 53 6.03 27.19 -18.68
CA PRO A 53 6.60 26.39 -19.76
C PRO A 53 5.61 25.30 -20.20
N GLU A 54 5.58 25.04 -21.51
CA GLU A 54 4.74 24.02 -22.13
C GLU A 54 5.49 22.70 -22.27
N LEU A 55 4.78 21.57 -22.18
CA LEU A 55 5.35 20.24 -22.35
C LEU A 55 4.32 19.27 -22.93
N ASP A 56 4.76 18.45 -23.90
CA ASP A 56 4.01 17.29 -24.38
C ASP A 56 4.33 16.06 -23.51
N ILE A 57 3.28 15.40 -23.05
CA ILE A 57 3.38 14.24 -22.15
C ILE A 57 3.33 12.95 -22.96
N GLN A 58 4.36 12.11 -22.79
CA GLN A 58 4.58 10.91 -23.60
C GLN A 58 4.16 9.64 -22.88
N SER A 59 4.40 9.56 -21.57
CA SER A 59 4.14 8.36 -20.78
C SER A 59 3.82 8.69 -19.32
N LEU A 60 3.62 7.67 -18.49
CA LEU A 60 3.48 7.78 -17.04
C LEU A 60 4.61 7.01 -16.36
N ASP A 61 5.05 7.52 -15.20
CA ASP A 61 5.94 6.79 -14.32
C ASP A 61 5.18 5.90 -13.31
N MET A 62 5.94 5.21 -12.44
CA MET A 62 5.40 4.35 -11.39
C MET A 62 4.59 5.08 -10.31
N GLU A 63 4.69 6.41 -10.22
CA GLU A 63 3.91 7.25 -9.30
C GLU A 63 2.70 7.87 -10.00
N ALA A 64 2.44 7.47 -11.26
CA ALA A 64 1.41 8.00 -12.14
C ALA A 64 1.56 9.51 -12.41
N ARG A 65 2.80 9.98 -12.55
CA ARG A 65 3.13 11.32 -13.06
C ARG A 65 3.38 11.28 -14.55
N GLY A 66 2.90 12.29 -15.27
CA GLY A 66 3.19 12.49 -16.68
C GLY A 66 4.68 12.65 -16.89
N VAL A 67 5.24 11.96 -17.87
CA VAL A 67 6.66 12.06 -18.25
C VAL A 67 6.72 12.72 -19.61
N GLY A 68 7.42 13.85 -19.67
CA GLY A 68 7.80 14.50 -20.92
C GLY A 68 9.28 14.85 -20.91
N ARG A 69 9.81 15.23 -22.08
CA ARG A 69 11.18 15.73 -22.21
C ARG A 69 11.17 17.08 -22.89
N THR A 70 12.00 18.00 -22.40
CA THR A 70 12.26 19.25 -23.13
C THR A 70 13.02 18.93 -24.42
N VAL A 71 12.95 19.83 -25.39
CA VAL A 71 13.76 19.75 -26.61
C VAL A 71 14.88 20.78 -26.48
N THR A 72 16.12 20.38 -26.76
CA THR A 72 17.27 21.30 -26.81
C THR A 72 17.28 22.08 -28.13
N GLU A 73 18.11 23.13 -28.22
CA GLU A 73 18.16 23.99 -29.42
C GLU A 73 18.53 23.22 -30.71
N ASP A 74 19.25 22.10 -30.57
CA ASP A 74 19.62 21.19 -31.65
C ASP A 74 18.54 20.14 -31.99
N GLY A 75 17.37 20.20 -31.35
CA GLY A 75 16.27 19.26 -31.55
C GLY A 75 16.41 17.93 -30.82
N SER A 76 17.47 17.71 -30.03
CA SER A 76 17.67 16.47 -29.29
C SER A 76 16.83 16.40 -27.99
N PRO A 77 16.57 15.18 -27.45
CA PRO A 77 15.81 15.02 -26.22
C PRO A 77 16.61 15.56 -25.03
N GLY A 78 16.13 16.64 -24.45
CA GLY A 78 16.69 17.25 -23.26
C GLY A 78 16.26 16.56 -21.97
N LYS A 79 16.04 17.41 -20.97
CA LYS A 79 15.80 17.04 -19.58
C LYS A 79 14.42 16.42 -19.38
N VAL A 80 14.35 15.40 -18.52
CA VAL A 80 13.09 14.71 -18.19
C VAL A 80 12.30 15.52 -17.16
N ILE A 81 11.01 15.72 -17.40
CA ILE A 81 10.11 16.43 -16.49
C ILE A 81 8.99 15.48 -16.08
N PHE A 82 8.83 15.30 -14.76
CA PHE A 82 7.74 14.54 -14.15
C PHE A 82 6.64 15.51 -13.71
N VAL A 83 5.47 15.45 -14.35
CA VAL A 83 4.37 16.41 -14.15
C VAL A 83 3.19 15.71 -13.48
N GLU A 84 2.92 16.09 -12.23
CA GLU A 84 1.77 15.60 -11.47
C GLU A 84 0.45 16.11 -12.06
N GLY A 85 -0.48 15.18 -12.27
CA GLY A 85 -1.80 15.47 -12.81
C GLY A 85 -1.86 15.52 -14.35
N ALA A 86 -0.74 15.26 -15.04
CA ALA A 86 -0.69 15.19 -16.50
C ALA A 86 -0.75 13.75 -17.00
N LEU A 87 -1.36 13.53 -18.17
CA LEU A 87 -1.57 12.21 -18.78
C LEU A 87 -0.91 12.10 -20.17
N PRO A 88 -0.60 10.88 -20.64
CA PRO A 88 -0.05 10.67 -21.98
C PRO A 88 -0.96 11.23 -23.07
N GLY A 89 -0.35 11.89 -24.06
CA GLY A 89 -1.04 12.54 -25.17
C GLY A 89 -1.49 13.98 -24.87
N GLU A 90 -1.27 14.48 -23.67
CA GLU A 90 -1.58 15.86 -23.29
C GLU A 90 -0.47 16.84 -23.66
N ARG A 91 -0.89 18.07 -23.93
CA ARG A 91 0.00 19.24 -23.91
C ARG A 91 -0.39 20.11 -22.74
N VAL A 92 0.54 20.38 -21.83
CA VAL A 92 0.27 21.08 -20.57
C VAL A 92 1.24 22.22 -20.34
N THR A 93 0.83 23.24 -19.60
CA THR A 93 1.76 24.12 -18.91
C THR A 93 2.05 23.57 -17.53
N TYR A 94 3.27 23.76 -17.01
CA TYR A 94 3.67 23.19 -15.73
C TYR A 94 4.43 24.17 -14.83
N SER A 95 4.39 23.91 -13.53
CA SER A 95 5.16 24.63 -12.52
C SER A 95 6.03 23.67 -11.72
N SER A 96 7.35 23.86 -11.81
CA SER A 96 8.33 22.99 -11.17
C SER A 96 8.54 23.39 -9.72
N TYR A 97 8.29 22.46 -8.80
CA TYR A 97 8.58 22.62 -7.38
C TYR A 97 9.92 22.00 -6.97
N ARG A 98 10.52 21.16 -7.82
CA ARG A 98 11.86 20.59 -7.60
C ARG A 98 12.64 20.52 -8.91
N LYS A 99 13.81 21.15 -8.95
CA LYS A 99 14.69 21.14 -10.12
C LYS A 99 16.02 20.45 -9.80
N LYS A 100 16.42 19.50 -10.64
CA LYS A 100 17.74 18.84 -10.65
C LYS A 100 18.35 18.94 -12.06
N PRO A 101 19.66 18.67 -12.25
CA PRO A 101 20.28 18.75 -13.57
C PRO A 101 19.66 17.78 -14.59
N SER A 102 19.41 16.54 -14.20
CA SER A 102 18.89 15.49 -15.09
C SER A 102 17.37 15.41 -15.14
N PHE A 103 16.65 15.95 -14.14
CA PHE A 103 15.19 15.90 -14.10
C PHE A 103 14.54 17.04 -13.32
N GLU A 104 13.25 17.23 -13.54
CA GLU A 104 12.38 18.12 -12.76
C GLU A 104 11.14 17.39 -12.26
N GLN A 105 10.64 17.85 -11.11
CA GLN A 105 9.30 17.49 -10.65
C GLN A 105 8.43 18.76 -10.65
N ALA A 106 7.26 18.62 -11.25
CA ALA A 106 6.34 19.70 -11.52
C ALA A 106 4.89 19.27 -11.31
N GLN A 107 4.00 20.25 -11.30
CA GLN A 107 2.55 20.06 -11.32
C GLN A 107 1.96 20.74 -12.55
N VAL A 108 0.87 20.20 -13.09
CA VAL A 108 0.09 20.86 -14.14
C VAL A 108 -0.42 22.22 -13.65
N VAL A 109 -0.31 23.23 -14.49
CA VAL A 109 -0.95 24.54 -14.33
C VAL A 109 -2.21 24.57 -15.20
N ASP A 110 -2.05 24.44 -16.52
CA ASP A 110 -3.15 24.36 -17.48
C ASP A 110 -2.98 23.18 -18.44
N ILE A 111 -4.10 22.62 -18.90
CA ILE A 111 -4.14 21.60 -19.94
C ILE A 111 -4.51 22.28 -21.26
N LEU A 112 -3.54 22.40 -22.17
CA LEU A 112 -3.72 23.03 -23.49
C LEU A 112 -4.34 22.07 -24.50
N LYS A 113 -4.02 20.77 -24.38
CA LYS A 113 -4.64 19.69 -25.14
C LYS A 113 -4.92 18.53 -24.19
N GLU A 114 -6.19 18.21 -24.03
CA GLU A 114 -6.64 17.11 -23.17
C GLU A 114 -6.48 15.75 -23.85
N SER A 115 -6.17 14.71 -23.07
CA SER A 115 -6.05 13.35 -23.56
C SER A 115 -7.41 12.64 -23.56
N VAL A 116 -7.64 11.77 -24.54
CA VAL A 116 -8.89 11.00 -24.68
C VAL A 116 -9.15 10.02 -23.53
N ILE A 117 -8.12 9.70 -22.75
CA ILE A 117 -8.21 8.83 -21.57
C ILE A 117 -8.36 9.63 -20.26
N ARG A 118 -8.43 10.96 -20.33
CA ARG A 118 -8.76 11.79 -19.16
C ARG A 118 -10.23 11.59 -18.80
N THR A 119 -10.50 11.53 -17.49
CA THR A 119 -11.85 11.56 -16.94
C THR A 119 -11.93 12.56 -15.80
N ARG A 120 -13.15 12.98 -15.48
CA ARG A 120 -13.38 13.83 -14.31
C ARG A 120 -13.34 12.95 -13.05
N PRO A 121 -12.49 13.28 -12.06
CA PRO A 121 -12.49 12.60 -10.77
C PRO A 121 -13.89 12.61 -10.12
N GLN A 122 -14.33 11.47 -9.58
CA GLN A 122 -15.59 11.39 -8.85
C GLN A 122 -15.47 11.98 -7.43
N CYS A 123 -14.31 11.80 -6.78
CA CYS A 123 -14.07 12.36 -5.46
C CYS A 123 -13.85 13.87 -5.54
N LYS A 124 -14.71 14.63 -4.86
CA LYS A 124 -14.57 16.09 -4.75
C LYS A 124 -13.30 16.54 -4.02
N PHE A 125 -12.66 15.65 -3.27
CA PHE A 125 -11.41 15.89 -2.55
C PHE A 125 -10.16 15.46 -3.33
N PHE A 126 -10.33 14.90 -4.53
CA PHE A 126 -9.21 14.55 -5.39
C PHE A 126 -8.40 15.81 -5.74
N GLY A 127 -7.07 15.69 -5.68
CA GLY A 127 -6.16 16.83 -5.83
C GLY A 127 -5.66 17.37 -4.48
N ILE A 128 -6.49 17.32 -3.44
CA ILE A 128 -6.13 17.73 -2.07
C ILE A 128 -5.75 16.51 -1.24
N CYS A 129 -6.64 15.51 -1.17
CA CYS A 129 -6.41 14.25 -0.45
C CYS A 129 -5.25 13.45 -1.08
N GLY A 130 -4.35 12.93 -0.24
CA GLY A 130 -3.22 12.10 -0.64
C GLY A 130 -3.55 10.64 -0.95
N GLY A 131 -4.81 10.20 -0.76
CA GLY A 131 -5.20 8.80 -0.89
C GLY A 131 -5.26 8.28 -2.33
N CYS A 132 -5.57 9.13 -3.31
CA CYS A 132 -5.71 8.75 -4.72
C CYS A 132 -4.82 9.61 -5.62
N SER A 133 -4.18 8.99 -6.61
CA SER A 133 -3.31 9.66 -7.59
C SER A 133 -3.86 9.64 -9.02
N MET A 134 -4.76 8.71 -9.36
CA MET A 134 -5.14 8.42 -10.75
C MET A 134 -6.63 8.61 -11.07
N GLN A 135 -7.44 9.28 -10.24
CA GLN A 135 -8.88 9.44 -10.54
C GLN A 135 -9.18 10.27 -11.79
N HIS A 136 -8.20 11.05 -12.28
CA HIS A 136 -8.30 11.79 -13.52
C HIS A 136 -7.99 10.95 -14.77
N LEU A 137 -7.60 9.69 -14.60
CA LEU A 137 -7.34 8.73 -15.67
C LEU A 137 -8.45 7.68 -15.72
N ASP A 138 -8.99 7.40 -16.91
CA ASP A 138 -9.96 6.34 -17.11
C ASP A 138 -9.49 5.01 -16.51
N VAL A 139 -10.39 4.28 -15.86
CA VAL A 139 -10.01 3.11 -15.07
C VAL A 139 -9.45 1.96 -15.91
N ARG A 140 -9.87 1.81 -17.17
CA ARG A 140 -9.31 0.81 -18.09
C ARG A 140 -7.89 1.21 -18.47
N ALA A 141 -7.67 2.49 -18.71
CA ALA A 141 -6.34 3.04 -18.98
C ALA A 141 -5.41 2.91 -17.76
N GLN A 142 -5.92 3.06 -16.52
CA GLN A 142 -5.13 2.80 -15.32
C GLN A 142 -4.55 1.38 -15.31
N ILE A 143 -5.37 0.37 -15.64
CA ILE A 143 -4.92 -1.04 -15.67
C ILE A 143 -3.83 -1.24 -16.73
N ALA A 144 -4.00 -0.67 -17.92
CA ALA A 144 -3.01 -0.75 -18.99
C ALA A 144 -1.66 -0.11 -18.58
N VAL A 145 -1.70 1.04 -17.91
CA VAL A 145 -0.50 1.72 -17.38
C VAL A 145 0.20 0.85 -16.33
N LYS A 146 -0.55 0.27 -15.40
CA LYS A 146 0.02 -0.64 -14.38
C LYS A 146 0.65 -1.87 -15.01
N GLN A 147 -0.01 -2.46 -16.01
CA GLN A 147 0.52 -3.59 -16.78
C GLN A 147 1.84 -3.22 -17.46
N ARG A 148 1.90 -2.03 -18.08
CA ARG A 148 3.12 -1.54 -18.71
C ARG A 148 4.26 -1.34 -17.72
N VAL A 149 3.96 -0.82 -16.52
CA VAL A 149 4.95 -0.66 -15.45
C VAL A 149 5.58 -2.01 -15.06
N LEU A 150 4.80 -3.08 -14.95
CA LEU A 150 5.33 -4.42 -14.66
C LEU A 150 6.26 -4.90 -15.79
N GLU A 151 5.83 -4.80 -17.04
CA GLU A 151 6.61 -5.21 -18.21
C GLU A 151 7.92 -4.43 -18.33
N ASP A 152 7.88 -3.11 -18.14
CA ASP A 152 9.07 -2.26 -18.18
C ASP A 152 10.05 -2.63 -17.06
N ASN A 153 9.57 -2.90 -15.83
CA ASN A 153 10.46 -3.34 -14.74
C ASN A 153 11.13 -4.68 -15.05
N LEU A 154 10.38 -5.68 -15.51
CA LEU A 154 10.92 -6.99 -15.90
C LEU A 154 11.98 -6.86 -17.01
N MET A 155 11.68 -6.07 -18.03
CA MET A 155 12.59 -5.84 -19.15
C MET A 155 13.84 -5.05 -18.74
N HIS A 156 13.67 -3.91 -18.07
CA HIS A 156 14.79 -3.00 -17.83
C HIS A 156 15.70 -3.48 -16.70
N LEU A 157 15.14 -4.02 -15.61
CA LEU A 157 15.90 -4.45 -14.43
C LEU A 157 16.47 -5.86 -14.55
N SER A 158 15.74 -6.77 -15.21
CA SER A 158 16.11 -8.20 -15.24
C SER A 158 16.27 -8.79 -16.64
N LYS A 159 16.05 -8.01 -17.71
CA LYS A 159 16.09 -8.49 -19.11
C LYS A 159 15.13 -9.67 -19.37
N LEU A 160 14.02 -9.71 -18.65
CA LEU A 160 13.02 -10.78 -18.75
C LEU A 160 11.82 -10.34 -19.59
N ARG A 161 11.27 -11.28 -20.34
CA ARG A 161 9.92 -11.20 -20.91
C ARG A 161 9.16 -12.46 -20.49
N PRO A 162 7.95 -12.33 -19.94
CA PRO A 162 7.13 -13.50 -19.66
C PRO A 162 6.73 -14.18 -20.97
N GLU A 163 6.69 -15.52 -21.00
CA GLU A 163 6.19 -16.25 -22.17
C GLU A 163 4.71 -15.92 -22.44
N THR A 164 3.92 -15.75 -21.38
CA THR A 164 2.52 -15.33 -21.45
C THR A 164 2.27 -14.10 -20.59
N VAL A 165 1.76 -13.03 -21.18
CA VAL A 165 1.19 -11.91 -20.43
C VAL A 165 -0.21 -12.29 -19.98
N PHE A 166 -0.44 -12.37 -18.67
CA PHE A 166 -1.75 -12.72 -18.14
C PHE A 166 -2.73 -11.57 -18.30
N ARG A 167 -4.00 -11.91 -18.53
CA ARG A 167 -5.09 -10.93 -18.45
C ARG A 167 -5.09 -10.29 -17.05
N PRO A 168 -5.10 -8.95 -16.94
CA PRO A 168 -5.12 -8.28 -15.65
C PRO A 168 -6.32 -8.69 -14.80
N ILE A 169 -6.09 -8.87 -13.49
CA ILE A 169 -7.18 -9.01 -12.52
C ILE A 169 -7.66 -7.61 -12.15
N HIS A 170 -8.95 -7.37 -12.31
CA HIS A 170 -9.60 -6.13 -11.91
C HIS A 170 -11.05 -6.40 -11.47
N GLY A 171 -11.64 -5.43 -10.79
CA GLY A 171 -12.97 -5.53 -10.20
C GLY A 171 -13.50 -4.13 -9.89
N PRO A 172 -14.37 -3.96 -8.88
CA PRO A 172 -14.93 -2.66 -8.55
C PRO A 172 -13.85 -1.63 -8.25
N SER A 173 -14.03 -0.44 -8.82
CA SER A 173 -13.10 0.67 -8.71
C SER A 173 -13.43 1.62 -7.54
N TRP A 174 -14.65 1.49 -7.01
CA TRP A 174 -15.20 2.29 -5.92
C TRP A 174 -15.75 1.37 -4.84
N GLY A 175 -15.87 1.86 -3.61
CA GLY A 175 -16.41 1.07 -2.50
C GLY A 175 -15.60 -0.18 -2.13
N TYR A 176 -14.36 -0.29 -2.63
CA TYR A 176 -13.58 -1.52 -2.55
C TYR A 176 -12.67 -1.60 -1.32
N ARG A 177 -12.38 -0.45 -0.69
CA ARG A 177 -11.32 -0.32 0.31
C ARG A 177 -11.85 -0.67 1.70
N TYR A 178 -11.71 -1.94 2.06
CA TYR A 178 -12.21 -2.51 3.30
C TYR A 178 -11.26 -2.29 4.48
N ARG A 179 -10.11 -1.66 4.24
CA ARG A 179 -9.18 -1.24 5.30
C ARG A 179 -8.68 0.17 5.10
N ALA A 180 -8.68 0.94 6.16
CA ALA A 180 -8.15 2.29 6.15
C ALA A 180 -7.51 2.65 7.49
N ARG A 181 -6.62 3.63 7.44
CA ARG A 181 -6.09 4.31 8.61
C ARG A 181 -6.45 5.78 8.45
N LEU A 182 -7.39 6.24 9.25
CA LEU A 182 -7.88 7.61 9.26
C LEU A 182 -7.13 8.37 10.35
N THR A 183 -6.52 9.49 9.97
CA THR A 183 -5.93 10.44 10.91
C THR A 183 -7.04 11.26 11.53
N VAL A 184 -6.95 11.44 12.85
CA VAL A 184 -7.84 12.29 13.63
C VAL A 184 -7.06 13.48 14.14
N ARG A 185 -7.61 14.68 13.97
CA ARG A 185 -6.99 15.91 14.47
C ARG A 185 -8.03 16.94 14.85
N ASN A 186 -7.99 17.40 16.09
CA ASN A 186 -8.75 18.57 16.50
C ASN A 186 -8.10 19.85 15.94
N VAL A 187 -8.86 20.63 15.18
CA VAL A 187 -8.40 21.88 14.57
C VAL A 187 -9.43 22.97 14.87
N VAL A 188 -9.27 23.62 16.02
CA VAL A 188 -10.17 24.68 16.52
C VAL A 188 -10.47 25.75 15.44
N LYS A 189 -9.45 26.16 14.66
CA LYS A 189 -9.60 27.16 13.58
C LYS A 189 -10.46 26.69 12.40
N LYS A 190 -10.62 25.37 12.22
CA LYS A 190 -11.46 24.76 11.17
C LYS A 190 -12.81 24.27 11.73
N GLY A 191 -13.18 24.70 12.94
CA GLY A 191 -14.50 24.45 13.51
C GLY A 191 -14.69 23.05 14.09
N GLY A 192 -13.62 22.36 14.51
CA GLY A 192 -13.75 21.12 15.29
C GLY A 192 -12.74 20.02 14.89
N VAL A 193 -13.18 18.77 15.00
CA VAL A 193 -12.37 17.58 14.69
C VAL A 193 -12.42 17.24 13.21
N LEU A 194 -11.24 16.95 12.64
CA LEU A 194 -11.09 16.36 11.32
C LEU A 194 -10.79 14.87 11.44
N VAL A 195 -11.47 14.07 10.61
CA VAL A 195 -11.22 12.65 10.43
C VAL A 195 -11.05 12.41 8.93
N GLY A 196 -9.94 11.83 8.51
CA GLY A 196 -9.67 11.58 7.10
C GLY A 196 -8.24 11.15 6.81
N PHE A 197 -7.84 11.26 5.54
CA PHE A 197 -6.45 11.01 5.12
C PHE A 197 -5.62 12.29 5.15
N HIS A 198 -4.29 12.13 5.10
CA HIS A 198 -3.40 13.27 4.91
C HIS A 198 -3.58 13.92 3.53
N GLU A 199 -3.38 15.23 3.49
CA GLU A 199 -3.22 15.99 2.25
C GLU A 199 -1.96 15.53 1.49
N LYS A 200 -1.94 15.75 0.16
CA LYS A 200 -0.78 15.42 -0.67
C LYS A 200 0.47 16.12 -0.12
N LYS A 201 1.53 15.33 0.12
CA LYS A 201 2.85 15.80 0.56
C LYS A 201 2.80 16.69 1.82
N SER A 202 1.81 16.48 2.69
CA SER A 202 1.56 17.30 3.87
C SER A 202 1.20 16.41 5.06
N SER A 203 1.49 16.90 6.27
CA SER A 203 1.04 16.27 7.53
C SER A 203 -0.35 16.74 7.97
N TYR A 204 -0.97 17.66 7.21
CA TYR A 204 -2.32 18.11 7.46
C TYR A 204 -3.34 17.07 7.04
N VAL A 205 -4.44 17.00 7.80
CA VAL A 205 -5.58 16.14 7.48
C VAL A 205 -6.44 16.87 6.45
N ALA A 206 -6.72 16.20 5.35
CA ALA A 206 -7.62 16.72 4.33
C ALA A 206 -9.04 16.81 4.91
N ASP A 207 -9.65 17.98 4.78
CA ASP A 207 -11.02 18.21 5.25
C ASP A 207 -12.02 17.52 4.31
N MET A 208 -12.23 16.22 4.54
CA MET A 208 -13.10 15.36 3.72
C MET A 208 -14.36 14.90 4.44
N THR A 209 -15.48 14.93 3.73
CA THR A 209 -16.81 14.52 4.23
C THR A 209 -17.33 13.26 3.54
N SER A 210 -16.61 12.74 2.55
CA SER A 210 -16.91 11.51 1.82
C SER A 210 -15.61 10.90 1.29
N CYS A 211 -15.62 9.60 1.02
CA CYS A 211 -14.53 8.92 0.32
C CYS A 211 -15.07 7.75 -0.51
N GLU A 212 -15.09 7.94 -1.83
CA GLU A 212 -15.78 7.07 -2.79
C GLU A 212 -15.06 5.71 -2.97
N VAL A 213 -13.80 5.59 -2.54
CA VAL A 213 -13.09 4.29 -2.53
C VAL A 213 -13.42 3.45 -1.29
N LEU A 214 -13.89 4.06 -0.20
CA LEU A 214 -14.40 3.33 0.96
C LEU A 214 -15.82 2.83 0.68
N PRO A 215 -16.27 1.70 1.27
CA PRO A 215 -17.66 1.26 1.20
C PRO A 215 -18.63 2.39 1.58
N PRO A 216 -19.82 2.47 0.95
CA PRO A 216 -20.77 3.56 1.20
C PRO A 216 -21.05 3.77 2.70
N HIS A 217 -21.35 2.70 3.44
CA HIS A 217 -21.62 2.79 4.88
C HIS A 217 -20.45 3.35 5.70
N VAL A 218 -19.21 3.13 5.27
CA VAL A 218 -18.02 3.72 5.89
C VAL A 218 -17.83 5.18 5.48
N SER A 219 -18.01 5.49 4.20
CA SER A 219 -17.91 6.87 3.70
C SER A 219 -18.91 7.78 4.42
N ASP A 220 -20.13 7.29 4.62
CA ASP A 220 -21.21 8.02 5.30
C ASP A 220 -20.92 8.25 6.79
N MET A 221 -20.06 7.43 7.39
CA MET A 221 -19.62 7.58 8.78
C MET A 221 -18.53 8.65 8.97
N LEU A 222 -17.91 9.21 7.92
CA LEU A 222 -16.78 10.14 8.11
C LEU A 222 -17.15 11.41 8.91
N VAL A 223 -18.33 11.98 8.67
CA VAL A 223 -18.82 13.14 9.43
C VAL A 223 -19.33 12.73 10.82
N PRO A 224 -20.17 11.69 10.97
CA PRO A 224 -20.53 11.15 12.28
C PRO A 224 -19.33 10.85 13.19
N LEU A 225 -18.26 10.26 12.64
CA LEU A 225 -17.03 10.00 13.39
C LEU A 225 -16.41 11.28 13.94
N ARG A 226 -16.43 12.40 13.20
CA ARG A 226 -15.94 13.70 13.70
C ARG A 226 -16.72 14.14 14.93
N HIS A 227 -18.04 14.08 14.87
CA HIS A 227 -18.90 14.49 15.99
C HIS A 227 -18.72 13.56 17.20
N MET A 228 -18.61 12.25 16.97
CA MET A 228 -18.32 11.29 18.02
C MET A 228 -16.99 11.63 18.71
N VAL A 229 -15.91 11.83 17.94
CA VAL A 229 -14.61 12.21 18.53
C VAL A 229 -14.71 13.55 19.28
N GLU A 230 -15.43 14.52 18.74
CA GLU A 230 -15.57 15.85 19.35
C GLU A 230 -16.26 15.80 20.72
N ALA A 231 -17.17 14.84 20.91
CA ALA A 231 -17.87 14.57 22.17
C ALA A 231 -16.99 13.85 23.22
N LEU A 232 -15.88 13.23 22.81
CA LEU A 232 -14.98 12.55 23.75
C LEU A 232 -14.13 13.54 24.55
N SER A 233 -13.96 13.25 25.84
CA SER A 233 -13.07 14.00 26.73
C SER A 233 -11.61 13.95 26.26
N ILE A 234 -11.22 12.87 25.56
CA ILE A 234 -9.86 12.60 25.06
C ILE A 234 -9.65 13.01 23.60
N ARG A 235 -10.48 13.88 23.01
CA ARG A 235 -10.43 14.24 21.57
C ARG A 235 -9.06 14.72 21.06
N ASP A 236 -8.26 15.37 21.91
CA ASP A 236 -6.90 15.84 21.58
C ASP A 236 -5.83 14.75 21.74
N ARG A 237 -6.22 13.59 22.27
CA ARG A 237 -5.39 12.46 22.68
C ARG A 237 -5.80 11.17 21.98
N MET A 238 -6.50 11.28 20.85
CA MET A 238 -6.91 10.16 20.00
C MET A 238 -6.53 10.43 18.54
N PRO A 239 -5.27 10.21 18.11
CA PRO A 239 -4.78 10.68 16.80
C PRO A 239 -5.23 9.86 15.60
N GLN A 240 -5.88 8.72 15.79
CA GLN A 240 -6.06 7.76 14.71
C GLN A 240 -7.25 6.82 14.94
N ILE A 241 -7.93 6.48 13.84
CA ILE A 241 -8.93 5.41 13.75
C ILE A 241 -8.47 4.43 12.67
N GLU A 242 -8.21 3.18 13.02
CA GLU A 242 -8.05 2.12 12.01
C GLU A 242 -9.39 1.48 11.73
N LEU A 243 -9.65 1.20 10.46
CA LEU A 243 -10.86 0.61 9.95
C LEU A 243 -10.54 -0.75 9.35
N ALA A 244 -11.34 -1.76 9.68
CA ALA A 244 -11.39 -3.03 8.99
C ALA A 244 -12.85 -3.49 8.80
N VAL A 245 -13.23 -3.76 7.56
CA VAL A 245 -14.58 -4.23 7.19
C VAL A 245 -14.54 -5.75 7.05
N GLY A 246 -15.28 -6.44 7.89
CA GLY A 246 -15.48 -7.89 7.83
C GLY A 246 -16.72 -8.27 7.04
N SER A 247 -17.11 -9.55 7.12
CA SER A 247 -18.31 -10.06 6.44
C SER A 247 -19.61 -9.60 7.10
N SER A 248 -19.62 -9.49 8.43
CA SER A 248 -20.81 -9.15 9.24
C SER A 248 -20.67 -7.84 10.02
N VAL A 249 -19.44 -7.45 10.39
CA VAL A 249 -19.17 -6.29 11.24
C VAL A 249 -18.06 -5.42 10.66
N THR A 250 -18.13 -4.12 10.94
CA THR A 250 -17.03 -3.19 10.68
C THR A 250 -16.32 -2.87 12.00
N ALA A 251 -15.04 -3.19 12.10
CA ALA A 251 -14.23 -2.89 13.27
C ALA A 251 -13.52 -1.53 13.13
N LEU A 252 -13.55 -0.75 14.20
CA LEU A 252 -12.88 0.54 14.37
C LEU A 252 -11.92 0.47 15.55
N VAL A 253 -10.62 0.62 15.31
CA VAL A 253 -9.59 0.66 16.36
C VAL A 253 -9.28 2.11 16.68
N LEU A 254 -9.59 2.54 17.89
CA LEU A 254 -9.30 3.88 18.38
C LEU A 254 -7.94 3.89 19.05
N ARG A 255 -6.99 4.69 18.53
CA ARG A 255 -5.72 4.94 19.20
C ARG A 255 -5.94 5.90 20.36
N VAL A 256 -6.23 5.38 21.55
CA VAL A 256 -6.43 6.20 22.76
C VAL A 256 -5.10 6.41 23.49
N LEU A 257 -4.68 7.64 23.71
CA LEU A 257 -3.43 7.93 24.44
C LEU A 257 -3.66 8.17 25.94
N GLU A 258 -4.92 8.28 26.35
CA GLU A 258 -5.39 8.47 27.72
C GLU A 258 -6.59 7.56 28.00
N PRO A 259 -6.85 7.19 29.26
CA PRO A 259 -8.03 6.42 29.64
C PRO A 259 -9.31 7.17 29.29
N ILE A 260 -10.31 6.45 28.78
CA ILE A 260 -11.68 6.96 28.60
C ILE A 260 -12.44 6.88 29.92
N ASN A 261 -13.39 7.80 30.13
CA ASN A 261 -14.30 7.79 31.29
C ASN A 261 -15.67 7.15 30.94
N GLU A 262 -16.56 7.02 31.92
CA GLU A 262 -17.89 6.42 31.71
C GLU A 262 -18.76 7.16 30.67
N ALA A 263 -18.63 8.48 30.56
CA ALA A 263 -19.36 9.26 29.56
C ALA A 263 -18.82 9.01 28.14
N ASP A 264 -17.49 8.91 28.00
CA ASP A 264 -16.85 8.52 26.74
C ASP A 264 -17.26 7.10 26.33
N GLU A 265 -17.31 6.17 27.27
CA GLU A 265 -17.79 4.80 27.02
C GLU A 265 -19.22 4.79 26.47
N GLN A 266 -20.12 5.60 27.05
CA GLN A 266 -21.50 5.68 26.57
C GLN A 266 -21.57 6.24 25.15
N VAL A 267 -20.81 7.31 24.84
CA VAL A 267 -20.72 7.86 23.47
C VAL A 267 -20.27 6.79 22.47
N LEU A 268 -19.28 5.98 22.82
CA LEU A 268 -18.79 4.90 21.96
C LEU A 268 -19.81 3.78 21.80
N ARG A 269 -20.54 3.40 22.86
CA ARG A 269 -21.59 2.38 22.79
C ARG A 269 -22.76 2.83 21.93
N ASP A 270 -23.26 4.04 22.15
CA ASP A 270 -24.36 4.61 21.36
C ASP A 270 -23.98 4.70 19.88
N PHE A 271 -22.76 5.12 19.56
CA PHE A 271 -22.26 5.16 18.19
C PHE A 271 -22.17 3.76 17.58
N ALA A 272 -21.66 2.78 18.35
CA ALA A 272 -21.54 1.40 17.90
C ALA A 272 -22.89 0.79 17.55
N ASP A 273 -23.90 0.99 18.39
CA ASP A 273 -25.26 0.48 18.19
C ASP A 273 -25.94 1.19 17.01
N GLN A 274 -25.77 2.51 16.89
CA GLN A 274 -26.35 3.30 15.80
C GLN A 274 -25.79 2.91 14.43
N HIS A 275 -24.48 2.65 14.35
CA HIS A 275 -23.77 2.42 13.08
C HIS A 275 -23.42 0.96 12.81
N ASN A 276 -23.77 0.04 13.71
CA ASN A 276 -23.44 -1.38 13.65
C ASN A 276 -21.92 -1.61 13.46
N VAL A 277 -21.12 -1.00 14.33
CA VAL A 277 -19.66 -1.12 14.34
C VAL A 277 -19.14 -1.73 15.63
N GLN A 278 -17.96 -2.33 15.57
CA GLN A 278 -17.24 -2.82 16.73
C GLN A 278 -16.04 -1.94 17.04
N PHE A 279 -16.02 -1.36 18.24
CA PHE A 279 -14.87 -0.64 18.74
C PHE A 279 -13.84 -1.55 19.38
N TRP A 280 -12.59 -1.24 19.07
CA TRP A 280 -11.40 -1.75 19.73
C TRP A 280 -10.59 -0.56 20.23
N LEU A 281 -9.90 -0.73 21.36
CA LEU A 281 -9.08 0.33 21.94
C LEU A 281 -7.60 -0.06 21.86
N GLN A 282 -6.76 0.92 21.51
CA GLN A 282 -5.32 0.79 21.46
C GLN A 282 -4.66 1.83 22.37
N PRO A 283 -4.36 1.51 23.65
CA PRO A 283 -3.74 2.43 24.60
C PRO A 283 -2.23 2.63 24.41
N LYS A 284 -1.51 1.63 23.90
CA LYS A 284 -0.05 1.64 23.71
C LYS A 284 0.32 1.23 22.28
N GLY A 285 1.37 0.41 22.12
CA GLY A 285 1.82 -0.07 20.81
C GLY A 285 0.81 -0.97 20.09
N PRO A 286 1.15 -1.47 18.90
CA PRO A 286 0.32 -2.38 18.11
C PRO A 286 -0.26 -3.56 18.90
N ASP A 287 0.51 -4.13 19.83
CA ASP A 287 0.08 -5.32 20.59
C ASP A 287 -0.89 -5.03 21.74
N SER A 288 -1.17 -3.76 22.03
CA SER A 288 -2.06 -3.38 23.13
C SER A 288 -3.55 -3.37 22.77
N VAL A 289 -3.89 -3.80 21.56
CA VAL A 289 -5.23 -3.68 20.98
C VAL A 289 -6.16 -4.73 21.58
N TYR A 290 -7.32 -4.31 22.09
CA TYR A 290 -8.34 -5.20 22.66
C TYR A 290 -9.76 -4.78 22.26
N PRO A 291 -10.71 -5.73 22.17
CA PRO A 291 -12.10 -5.41 21.83
C PRO A 291 -12.78 -4.68 22.98
N PHE A 292 -13.57 -3.66 22.67
CA PHE A 292 -14.31 -2.86 23.65
C PHE A 292 -15.82 -3.14 23.59
N TYR A 293 -16.46 -2.91 22.45
CA TYR A 293 -17.90 -3.11 22.31
C TYR A 293 -18.35 -3.14 20.83
N PRO A 294 -19.27 -4.03 20.42
CA PRO A 294 -19.75 -5.18 21.18
C PRO A 294 -18.71 -6.32 21.20
N LEU A 295 -18.80 -7.22 22.18
CA LEU A 295 -17.80 -8.28 22.41
C LEU A 295 -18.09 -9.60 21.70
N ASP A 296 -19.32 -9.79 21.22
CA ASP A 296 -19.82 -11.00 20.55
C ASP A 296 -19.66 -10.96 19.02
N ALA A 297 -19.19 -9.83 18.46
CA ALA A 297 -18.90 -9.72 17.04
C ALA A 297 -17.49 -10.25 16.70
N GLN A 298 -17.39 -11.05 15.64
CA GLN A 298 -16.14 -11.58 15.13
C GLN A 298 -15.86 -11.07 13.72
N LEU A 299 -14.72 -10.41 13.56
CA LEU A 299 -14.25 -9.89 12.29
C LEU A 299 -13.65 -11.03 11.44
N ASP A 300 -14.17 -11.17 10.22
CA ASP A 300 -13.74 -12.20 9.28
C ASP A 300 -13.89 -11.78 7.81
N TYR A 301 -13.23 -12.51 6.92
CA TYR A 301 -13.57 -12.53 5.50
C TYR A 301 -13.61 -13.97 5.02
N THR A 302 -14.19 -14.20 3.85
CA THR A 302 -14.38 -15.54 3.32
C THR A 302 -13.72 -15.72 1.95
N LEU A 303 -13.30 -16.94 1.66
CA LEU A 303 -12.84 -17.42 0.36
C LEU A 303 -13.79 -18.55 -0.08
N PRO A 304 -14.95 -18.22 -0.68
CA PRO A 304 -16.03 -19.18 -0.89
C PRO A 304 -15.66 -20.37 -1.78
N GLU A 305 -14.80 -20.15 -2.79
CA GLU A 305 -14.32 -21.21 -3.71
C GLU A 305 -13.68 -22.40 -2.98
N TYR A 306 -13.14 -22.17 -1.78
CA TYR A 306 -12.44 -23.19 -0.99
C TYR A 306 -13.15 -23.52 0.33
N GLY A 307 -14.34 -22.95 0.56
CA GLY A 307 -15.06 -23.10 1.83
C GLY A 307 -14.20 -22.66 3.02
N ILE A 308 -13.48 -21.54 2.87
CA ILE A 308 -12.61 -20.99 3.92
C ILE A 308 -13.24 -19.73 4.51
N ARG A 309 -13.27 -19.68 5.85
CA ARG A 309 -13.55 -18.51 6.65
C ARG A 309 -12.26 -18.06 7.35
N MET A 310 -11.94 -16.78 7.29
CA MET A 310 -10.70 -16.21 7.82
C MET A 310 -11.01 -15.21 8.91
N PRO A 311 -11.19 -15.65 10.17
CA PRO A 311 -11.15 -14.76 11.32
C PRO A 311 -9.83 -13.98 11.36
N PHE A 312 -9.90 -12.69 11.69
CA PHE A 312 -8.71 -11.85 11.83
C PHE A 312 -8.94 -10.74 12.85
N ARG A 313 -7.87 -10.22 13.46
CA ARG A 313 -7.93 -9.01 14.28
C ARG A 313 -7.88 -7.78 13.37
N PRO A 314 -8.49 -6.65 13.75
CA PRO A 314 -8.46 -5.45 12.93
C PRO A 314 -7.05 -4.92 12.65
N THR A 315 -6.06 -5.30 13.47
CA THR A 315 -4.64 -4.94 13.28
C THR A 315 -3.84 -5.94 12.46
N ASP A 316 -4.34 -7.16 12.26
CA ASP A 316 -3.67 -8.16 11.42
C ASP A 316 -3.65 -7.68 9.98
N PHE A 317 -2.57 -7.94 9.23
CA PHE A 317 -2.54 -7.61 7.81
C PHE A 317 -3.52 -8.50 7.04
N THR A 318 -4.43 -7.87 6.30
CA THR A 318 -5.29 -8.53 5.30
C THR A 318 -5.38 -7.67 4.05
N GLN A 319 -5.70 -8.30 2.92
CA GLN A 319 -5.82 -7.58 1.66
C GLN A 319 -6.91 -6.51 1.74
N VAL A 320 -6.63 -5.31 1.26
CA VAL A 320 -7.56 -4.17 1.42
C VAL A 320 -8.85 -4.31 0.61
N ASN A 321 -8.86 -5.22 -0.36
CA ASN A 321 -9.97 -5.45 -1.29
C ASN A 321 -10.30 -6.94 -1.31
N HIS A 322 -11.24 -7.37 -0.47
CA HIS A 322 -11.59 -8.79 -0.31
C HIS A 322 -12.09 -9.43 -1.62
N GLN A 323 -12.73 -8.66 -2.50
CA GLN A 323 -13.24 -9.17 -3.77
C GLN A 323 -12.09 -9.51 -4.73
N ILE A 324 -11.10 -8.61 -4.85
CA ILE A 324 -9.90 -8.88 -5.65
C ILE A 324 -9.04 -9.96 -5.02
N ASN A 325 -8.92 -9.99 -3.69
CA ASN A 325 -8.22 -11.06 -2.99
C ASN A 325 -8.77 -12.45 -3.33
N ARG A 326 -10.10 -12.64 -3.35
CA ARG A 326 -10.71 -13.91 -3.75
C ARG A 326 -10.28 -14.35 -5.15
N VAL A 327 -10.26 -13.42 -6.12
CA VAL A 327 -9.83 -13.70 -7.49
C VAL A 327 -8.34 -13.97 -7.56
N LEU A 328 -7.52 -13.23 -6.81
CA LEU A 328 -6.07 -13.40 -6.71
C LEU A 328 -5.72 -14.78 -6.14
N VAL A 329 -6.32 -15.17 -5.01
CA VAL A 329 -6.16 -16.50 -4.41
C VAL A 329 -6.51 -17.59 -5.42
N GLY A 330 -7.70 -17.52 -6.02
CA GLY A 330 -8.10 -18.50 -7.02
C GLY A 330 -7.15 -18.57 -8.23
N ARG A 331 -6.66 -17.42 -8.71
CA ARG A 331 -5.70 -17.37 -9.81
C ARG A 331 -4.35 -17.97 -9.39
N ALA A 332 -3.84 -17.63 -8.21
CA ALA A 332 -2.58 -18.14 -7.70
C ALA A 332 -2.61 -19.66 -7.57
N LEU A 333 -3.66 -20.22 -6.98
CA LEU A 333 -3.83 -21.67 -6.87
C LEU A 333 -3.95 -22.37 -8.22
N ARG A 334 -4.70 -21.81 -9.19
CA ARG A 334 -4.77 -22.37 -10.55
C ARG A 334 -3.42 -22.33 -11.28
N LEU A 335 -2.65 -21.27 -11.12
CA LEU A 335 -1.31 -21.17 -11.70
C LEU A 335 -0.36 -22.16 -11.03
N LEU A 336 -0.39 -22.26 -9.70
CA LEU A 336 0.42 -23.19 -8.94
C LEU A 336 0.03 -24.65 -9.25
N ALA A 337 -1.23 -24.91 -9.57
CA ALA A 337 -1.78 -26.23 -9.88
C ALA A 337 -1.41 -27.31 -8.84
N PRO A 338 -1.74 -27.12 -7.54
CA PRO A 338 -1.46 -28.11 -6.51
C PRO A 338 -2.21 -29.41 -6.77
N ALA A 339 -1.60 -30.53 -6.40
CA ALA A 339 -2.15 -31.88 -6.47
C ALA A 339 -2.21 -32.49 -5.08
N LYS A 340 -3.08 -33.50 -4.91
CA LYS A 340 -3.28 -34.21 -3.63
C LYS A 340 -2.05 -34.94 -3.09
N THR A 341 -1.02 -35.09 -3.91
CA THR A 341 0.27 -35.70 -3.53
C THR A 341 1.31 -34.68 -3.10
N ASP A 342 1.09 -33.41 -3.42
CA ASP A 342 2.11 -32.37 -3.27
C ASP A 342 2.27 -31.94 -1.82
N ARG A 343 3.52 -31.62 -1.49
CA ARG A 343 3.88 -30.81 -0.34
C ARG A 343 4.18 -29.40 -0.80
N VAL A 344 3.43 -28.42 -0.28
CA VAL A 344 3.50 -27.02 -0.74
C VAL A 344 4.05 -26.11 0.35
N LEU A 345 4.96 -25.21 -0.02
CA LEU A 345 5.51 -24.19 0.87
C LEU A 345 4.89 -22.83 0.56
N ASP A 346 4.33 -22.17 1.57
CA ASP A 346 3.79 -20.80 1.49
C ASP A 346 4.69 -19.86 2.31
N LEU A 347 5.44 -19.01 1.63
CA LEU A 347 6.41 -18.09 2.22
C LEU A 347 5.79 -16.69 2.35
N PHE A 348 5.99 -16.06 3.52
CA PHE A 348 5.32 -14.83 3.94
C PHE A 348 3.80 -15.04 4.07
N CYS A 349 3.42 -16.19 4.65
CA CYS A 349 2.03 -16.67 4.62
C CYS A 349 1.04 -15.81 5.44
N GLY A 350 1.53 -14.91 6.31
CA GLY A 350 0.69 -14.08 7.18
C GLY A 350 -0.26 -14.93 8.03
N ILE A 351 -1.56 -14.64 7.93
CA ILE A 351 -2.62 -15.40 8.62
C ILE A 351 -3.15 -16.61 7.81
N GLY A 352 -2.46 -16.97 6.73
CA GLY A 352 -2.74 -18.14 5.90
C GLY A 352 -3.65 -17.90 4.68
N ASN A 353 -3.64 -16.69 4.11
CA ASN A 353 -4.52 -16.30 2.98
C ASN A 353 -4.48 -17.28 1.80
N PHE A 354 -3.29 -17.81 1.48
CA PHE A 354 -3.11 -18.85 0.46
C PHE A 354 -2.95 -20.24 1.08
N THR A 355 -2.31 -20.34 2.24
CA THR A 355 -2.03 -21.61 2.93
C THR A 355 -3.29 -22.45 3.14
N LEU A 356 -4.36 -21.83 3.65
CA LEU A 356 -5.61 -22.56 3.97
C LEU A 356 -6.33 -23.08 2.72
N PRO A 357 -6.52 -22.27 1.65
CA PRO A 357 -6.97 -22.78 0.36
C PRO A 357 -6.09 -23.90 -0.22
N LEU A 358 -4.76 -23.80 -0.10
CA LEU A 358 -3.84 -24.84 -0.56
C LEU A 358 -4.03 -26.16 0.20
N ALA A 359 -4.31 -26.09 1.50
CA ALA A 359 -4.53 -27.25 2.35
C ALA A 359 -5.80 -28.03 1.94
N ARG A 360 -6.81 -27.37 1.38
CA ARG A 360 -7.99 -28.06 0.82
C ARG A 360 -7.68 -29.00 -0.35
N ILE A 361 -6.50 -28.87 -0.97
CA ILE A 361 -6.14 -29.59 -2.21
C ILE A 361 -4.91 -30.48 -2.01
N SER A 362 -3.90 -29.99 -1.31
CA SER A 362 -2.55 -30.58 -1.25
C SER A 362 -2.45 -31.66 -0.17
N ARG A 363 -1.41 -32.50 -0.24
CA ARG A 363 -1.14 -33.50 0.81
C ARG A 363 -0.79 -32.84 2.13
N GLU A 364 0.04 -31.81 2.05
CA GLU A 364 0.60 -31.09 3.19
C GLU A 364 0.95 -29.67 2.75
N VAL A 365 0.72 -28.69 3.63
CA VAL A 365 1.11 -27.31 3.39
C VAL A 365 1.86 -26.76 4.60
N VAL A 366 2.98 -26.10 4.34
CA VAL A 366 3.79 -25.44 5.37
C VAL A 366 3.78 -23.93 5.12
N GLY A 367 3.31 -23.16 6.08
CA GLY A 367 3.39 -21.70 6.07
C GLY A 367 4.60 -21.20 6.86
N ILE A 368 5.39 -20.28 6.29
CA ILE A 368 6.46 -19.58 7.01
C ILE A 368 6.19 -18.08 7.01
N GLU A 369 6.30 -17.47 8.18
CA GLU A 369 6.05 -16.04 8.41
C GLU A 369 7.07 -15.49 9.43
N GLY A 370 7.35 -14.19 9.42
CA GLY A 370 8.30 -13.56 10.35
C GLY A 370 7.73 -13.19 11.72
N SER A 371 6.44 -13.41 11.94
CA SER A 371 5.71 -13.04 13.15
C SER A 371 5.03 -14.24 13.80
N GLU A 372 5.42 -14.57 15.04
CA GLU A 372 4.79 -15.63 15.84
C GLU A 372 3.30 -15.38 16.11
N VAL A 373 2.91 -14.11 16.21
CA VAL A 373 1.50 -13.73 16.39
C VAL A 373 0.68 -14.11 15.16
N LEU A 374 1.24 -13.90 13.97
CA LEU A 374 0.57 -14.24 12.71
C LEU A 374 0.55 -15.74 12.46
N THR A 375 1.63 -16.47 12.76
CA THR A 375 1.62 -17.95 12.63
C THR A 375 0.66 -18.60 13.62
N SER A 376 0.56 -18.08 14.85
CA SER A 376 -0.45 -18.54 15.82
C SER A 376 -1.86 -18.27 15.32
N ARG A 377 -2.11 -17.09 14.75
CA ARG A 377 -3.40 -16.74 14.12
C ARG A 377 -3.70 -17.65 12.91
N ALA A 378 -2.70 -17.96 12.09
CA ALA A 378 -2.85 -18.84 10.94
C ALA A 378 -3.19 -20.27 11.37
N LEU A 379 -2.59 -20.77 12.46
CA LEU A 379 -2.92 -22.06 13.06
C LEU A 379 -4.35 -22.08 13.63
N ASP A 380 -4.78 -21.02 14.32
CA ASP A 380 -6.17 -20.88 14.78
C ASP A 380 -7.15 -20.91 13.59
N ASN A 381 -6.81 -20.21 12.51
CA ASN A 381 -7.59 -20.25 11.28
C ASN A 381 -7.61 -21.65 10.65
N ALA A 382 -6.48 -22.38 10.65
CA ALA A 382 -6.43 -23.74 10.12
C ALA A 382 -7.36 -24.68 10.90
N LYS A 383 -7.41 -24.55 12.24
CA LYS A 383 -8.34 -25.30 13.11
C LYS A 383 -9.79 -24.95 12.84
N GLU A 384 -10.12 -23.65 12.76
CA GLU A 384 -11.47 -23.15 12.42
C GLU A 384 -11.99 -23.77 11.11
N ASN A 385 -11.09 -23.99 10.14
CA ASN A 385 -11.43 -24.53 8.83
C ASN A 385 -11.26 -26.06 8.72
N GLY A 386 -10.80 -26.74 9.79
CA GLY A 386 -10.57 -28.18 9.82
C GLY A 386 -9.48 -28.66 8.85
N VAL A 387 -8.41 -27.87 8.68
CA VAL A 387 -7.26 -28.21 7.80
C VAL A 387 -5.93 -28.28 8.57
N ASP A 388 -5.95 -28.16 9.89
CA ASP A 388 -4.78 -28.19 10.77
C ASP A 388 -4.05 -29.53 10.81
N SER A 389 -4.74 -30.65 10.54
CA SER A 389 -4.13 -32.00 10.53
C SER A 389 -3.00 -32.20 9.52
N HIS A 390 -2.94 -31.37 8.48
CA HIS A 390 -1.94 -31.44 7.40
C HIS A 390 -1.41 -30.05 7.02
N THR A 391 -1.59 -29.07 7.92
CA THR A 391 -1.05 -27.71 7.77
C THR A 391 -0.18 -27.40 8.97
N SER A 392 1.03 -26.89 8.74
CA SER A 392 1.92 -26.43 9.81
C SER A 392 2.43 -25.02 9.54
N PHE A 393 2.77 -24.30 10.62
CA PHE A 393 3.27 -22.93 10.55
C PHE A 393 4.56 -22.78 11.34
N ALA A 394 5.53 -22.05 10.79
CA ALA A 394 6.80 -21.75 11.46
C ALA A 394 7.13 -20.26 11.38
N SER A 395 7.62 -19.72 12.50
CA SER A 395 8.11 -18.32 12.56
C SER A 395 9.58 -18.26 12.19
N ARG A 396 9.95 -17.59 11.09
CA ARG A 396 11.34 -17.39 10.65
C ARG A 396 11.52 -16.08 9.91
N ASN A 397 12.71 -15.47 10.06
CA ASN A 397 13.06 -14.28 9.29
C ASN A 397 13.42 -14.62 7.84
N LEU A 398 12.45 -14.53 6.94
CA LEU A 398 12.63 -14.82 5.52
C LEU A 398 13.49 -13.78 4.76
N PHE A 399 13.86 -12.67 5.39
CA PHE A 399 14.80 -11.69 4.82
C PHE A 399 16.27 -12.07 4.99
N GLU A 400 16.56 -13.09 5.81
CA GLU A 400 17.92 -13.55 6.13
C GLU A 400 18.09 -15.05 5.86
N VAL A 401 17.10 -15.69 5.22
CA VAL A 401 17.12 -17.12 4.93
C VAL A 401 18.27 -17.48 3.96
N THR A 402 18.94 -18.59 4.25
CA THR A 402 20.03 -19.14 3.45
C THR A 402 19.62 -20.42 2.71
N ALA A 403 20.49 -20.91 1.82
CA ALA A 403 20.30 -22.22 1.16
C ALA A 403 20.13 -23.36 2.17
N ASP A 404 20.91 -23.36 3.25
CA ASP A 404 20.87 -24.41 4.28
C ASP A 404 19.56 -24.36 5.06
N ASP A 405 19.05 -23.16 5.35
CA ASP A 405 17.74 -23.01 6.00
C ASP A 405 16.62 -23.60 5.14
N ILE A 406 16.65 -23.39 3.83
CA ILE A 406 15.67 -23.94 2.89
C ILE A 406 15.81 -25.46 2.79
N ARG A 407 17.05 -25.99 2.67
CA ARG A 407 17.31 -27.44 2.64
C ARG A 407 16.80 -28.14 3.90
N ALA A 408 16.97 -27.50 5.06
CA ALA A 408 16.53 -28.03 6.35
C ALA A 408 15.00 -28.22 6.45
N LEU A 409 14.21 -27.53 5.60
CA LEU A 409 12.76 -27.72 5.53
C LEU A 409 12.36 -28.98 4.74
N GLY A 410 13.31 -29.61 4.04
CA GLY A 410 13.10 -30.79 3.20
C GLY A 410 12.52 -30.47 1.81
N HIS A 411 12.12 -31.51 1.09
CA HIS A 411 11.55 -31.38 -0.26
C HIS A 411 10.13 -30.78 -0.24
N PHE A 412 9.86 -29.92 -1.21
CA PHE A 412 8.55 -29.37 -1.52
C PHE A 412 8.39 -29.33 -3.03
N ASP A 413 7.20 -29.67 -3.51
CA ASP A 413 6.92 -29.74 -4.94
C ASP A 413 6.69 -28.36 -5.54
N LYS A 414 6.12 -27.44 -4.74
CA LYS A 414 5.62 -26.14 -5.19
C LYS A 414 5.74 -25.07 -4.12
N TYR A 415 6.08 -23.85 -4.53
CA TYR A 415 6.21 -22.69 -3.62
C TYR A 415 5.21 -21.60 -4.00
N LEU A 416 4.61 -20.98 -2.99
CA LEU A 416 3.92 -19.69 -3.10
C LEU A 416 4.70 -18.65 -2.30
N ILE A 417 4.91 -17.47 -2.89
CA ILE A 417 5.70 -16.38 -2.29
C ILE A 417 4.88 -15.09 -2.39
N ASP A 418 4.53 -14.49 -1.26
CA ASP A 418 3.81 -13.18 -1.19
C ASP A 418 4.51 -12.21 -0.22
N PRO A 419 5.70 -11.70 -0.57
CA PRO A 419 6.50 -10.87 0.32
C PRO A 419 5.96 -9.43 0.39
N PRO A 420 6.37 -8.66 1.40
CA PRO A 420 6.11 -7.23 1.44
C PRO A 420 6.91 -6.48 0.36
N ARG A 421 6.88 -5.14 0.40
CA ARG A 421 7.40 -4.26 -0.66
C ARG A 421 8.89 -4.42 -0.95
N GLU A 422 9.64 -4.96 0.00
CA GLU A 422 11.07 -5.24 -0.06
C GLU A 422 11.39 -6.43 -1.00
N GLY A 423 10.40 -7.28 -1.30
CA GLY A 423 10.56 -8.53 -2.04
C GLY A 423 11.15 -9.66 -1.20
N ALA A 424 11.40 -10.79 -1.85
CA ALA A 424 11.92 -12.04 -1.30
C ALA A 424 13.36 -12.29 -1.80
N LEU A 425 14.24 -11.29 -1.66
CA LEU A 425 15.61 -11.34 -2.18
C LEU A 425 16.39 -12.53 -1.59
N ALA A 426 16.35 -12.71 -0.27
CA ALA A 426 17.08 -13.79 0.41
C ALA A 426 16.57 -15.17 -0.02
N VAL A 427 15.25 -15.36 -0.12
CA VAL A 427 14.64 -16.59 -0.65
C VAL A 427 15.13 -16.85 -2.08
N SER A 428 15.11 -15.84 -2.94
CA SER A 428 15.49 -15.99 -4.35
C SER A 428 16.99 -16.32 -4.50
N LYS A 429 17.84 -15.71 -3.67
CA LYS A 429 19.27 -16.05 -3.57
C LYS A 429 19.48 -17.48 -3.05
N ALA A 430 18.80 -17.87 -1.98
CA ALA A 430 18.89 -19.23 -1.44
C ALA A 430 18.53 -20.30 -2.49
N LEU A 431 17.49 -20.06 -3.30
CA LEU A 431 17.12 -20.95 -4.40
C LEU A 431 18.16 -20.96 -5.53
N ALA A 432 18.78 -19.81 -5.83
CA ALA A 432 19.90 -19.73 -6.79
C ALA A 432 21.13 -20.50 -6.28
N ASP A 433 21.50 -20.34 -5.02
CA ASP A 433 22.63 -21.03 -4.39
C ASP A 433 22.41 -22.56 -4.39
N ILE A 434 21.20 -23.03 -4.08
CA ILE A 434 20.83 -24.45 -4.18
C ILE A 434 20.98 -24.96 -5.62
N ALA A 435 20.49 -24.19 -6.60
CA ALA A 435 20.57 -24.58 -8.00
C ALA A 435 22.02 -24.67 -8.50
N GLN A 436 22.87 -23.71 -8.11
CA GLN A 436 24.27 -23.64 -8.52
C GLN A 436 25.13 -24.71 -7.86
N SER A 437 24.88 -25.03 -6.59
CA SER A 437 25.61 -26.09 -5.92
C SER A 437 25.19 -27.49 -6.41
N GLY A 438 23.98 -27.62 -6.96
CA GLY A 438 23.41 -28.92 -7.36
C GLY A 438 23.00 -29.79 -6.18
N GLU A 439 22.98 -29.23 -4.96
CA GLU A 439 22.70 -29.95 -3.72
C GLU A 439 21.40 -29.46 -3.11
N GLY A 440 20.40 -30.35 -3.06
CA GLY A 440 19.10 -30.09 -2.44
C GLY A 440 17.95 -29.92 -3.43
N PRO A 441 16.71 -30.15 -2.99
CA PRO A 441 15.55 -30.07 -3.86
C PRO A 441 15.17 -28.62 -4.17
N LEU A 442 14.72 -28.40 -5.41
CA LEU A 442 14.06 -27.18 -5.86
C LEU A 442 12.61 -27.50 -6.22
N PRO A 443 11.65 -26.59 -5.97
CA PRO A 443 10.28 -26.80 -6.41
C PRO A 443 10.17 -26.76 -7.93
N LYS A 444 9.26 -27.55 -8.48
CA LYS A 444 9.01 -27.53 -9.94
C LYS A 444 8.30 -26.26 -10.39
N ARG A 445 7.58 -25.61 -9.46
CA ARG A 445 6.74 -24.46 -9.76
C ARG A 445 6.69 -23.47 -8.62
N ILE A 446 6.82 -22.19 -8.95
CA ILE A 446 6.71 -21.07 -8.02
C ILE A 446 5.65 -20.10 -8.53
N VAL A 447 4.69 -19.75 -7.67
CA VAL A 447 3.84 -18.57 -7.88
C VAL A 447 4.31 -17.47 -6.95
N TYR A 448 4.67 -16.32 -7.53
CA TYR A 448 5.14 -15.16 -6.80
C TYR A 448 4.09 -14.04 -6.95
N VAL A 449 3.50 -13.61 -5.85
CA VAL A 449 2.64 -12.42 -5.74
C VAL A 449 3.48 -11.27 -5.21
N SER A 450 3.31 -10.05 -5.74
CA SER A 450 4.10 -8.91 -5.30
C SER A 450 3.35 -7.60 -5.43
N CYS A 451 3.42 -6.78 -4.38
CA CYS A 451 2.95 -5.40 -4.37
C CYS A 451 3.97 -4.37 -4.91
N ASN A 452 5.13 -4.82 -5.39
CA ASN A 452 6.17 -3.96 -5.95
C ASN A 452 6.84 -4.60 -7.19
N PRO A 453 6.56 -4.10 -8.40
CA PRO A 453 7.07 -4.70 -9.64
C PRO A 453 8.59 -4.60 -9.78
N ALA A 454 9.24 -3.61 -9.14
CA ALA A 454 10.69 -3.44 -9.22
C ALA A 454 11.44 -4.53 -8.44
N THR A 455 10.98 -4.85 -7.23
CA THR A 455 11.57 -5.94 -6.42
C THR A 455 11.19 -7.31 -6.98
N LEU A 456 9.97 -7.48 -7.51
CA LEU A 456 9.62 -8.68 -8.27
C LEU A 456 10.58 -8.89 -9.44
N ALA A 457 10.88 -7.86 -10.24
CA ALA A 457 11.79 -7.99 -11.38
C ALA A 457 13.21 -8.37 -10.94
N ARG A 458 13.74 -7.74 -9.88
CA ARG A 458 15.03 -8.13 -9.28
C ARG A 458 15.06 -9.60 -8.89
N ASP A 459 14.07 -10.05 -8.15
CA ASP A 459 13.99 -11.42 -7.62
C ASP A 459 13.77 -12.44 -8.75
N ALA A 460 12.91 -12.12 -9.72
CA ALA A 460 12.70 -12.90 -10.93
C ALA A 460 13.99 -13.09 -11.73
N GLY A 461 14.85 -12.07 -11.79
CA GLY A 461 16.16 -12.15 -12.41
C GLY A 461 17.02 -13.27 -11.80
N LEU A 462 17.07 -13.38 -10.48
CA LEU A 462 17.79 -14.46 -9.79
C LEU A 462 17.16 -15.82 -10.08
N LEU A 463 15.82 -15.92 -9.99
CA LEU A 463 15.12 -17.18 -10.24
C LEU A 463 15.38 -17.71 -11.66
N VAL A 464 15.38 -16.83 -12.66
CA VAL A 464 15.56 -17.24 -14.07
C VAL A 464 17.03 -17.46 -14.42
N HIS A 465 17.89 -16.48 -14.14
CA HIS A 465 19.27 -16.49 -14.62
C HIS A 465 20.18 -17.37 -13.78
N GLU A 466 19.86 -17.57 -12.50
CA GLU A 466 20.73 -18.27 -11.55
C GLU A 466 20.10 -19.54 -10.98
N ALA A 467 18.79 -19.54 -10.74
CA ALA A 467 18.07 -20.73 -10.25
C ALA A 467 17.46 -21.61 -11.35
N GLY A 468 17.65 -21.25 -12.64
CA GLY A 468 17.25 -22.03 -13.81
C GLY A 468 15.76 -22.22 -14.02
N TYR A 469 14.92 -21.31 -13.53
CA TYR A 469 13.50 -21.28 -13.84
C TYR A 469 13.21 -20.56 -15.16
N ARG A 470 12.04 -20.82 -15.75
CA ARG A 470 11.47 -20.01 -16.83
C ARG A 470 10.33 -19.15 -16.29
N LEU A 471 10.29 -17.87 -16.68
CA LEU A 471 9.15 -16.98 -16.43
C LEU A 471 8.01 -17.30 -17.41
N LYS A 472 7.17 -18.28 -17.05
CA LYS A 472 6.06 -18.76 -17.87
C LYS A 472 4.98 -17.71 -18.08
N GLY A 473 4.75 -16.86 -17.09
CA GLY A 473 3.85 -15.74 -17.28
C GLY A 473 3.82 -14.76 -16.14
N ALA A 474 3.36 -13.55 -16.43
CA ALA A 474 3.20 -12.48 -15.46
C ALA A 474 2.03 -11.57 -15.83
N GLY A 475 1.42 -10.92 -14.84
CA GLY A 475 0.38 -9.92 -15.06
C GLY A 475 0.05 -9.14 -13.80
N VAL A 476 -0.73 -8.07 -13.96
CA VAL A 476 -1.09 -7.19 -12.84
C VAL A 476 -2.41 -7.55 -12.17
N VAL A 477 -2.48 -7.21 -10.88
CA VAL A 477 -3.68 -7.24 -10.05
C VAL A 477 -3.99 -5.80 -9.65
N ASN A 478 -5.16 -5.30 -10.06
CA ASN A 478 -5.60 -3.96 -9.68
C ASN A 478 -6.26 -3.97 -8.30
N MET A 479 -5.48 -4.27 -7.26
CA MET A 479 -5.93 -4.28 -5.86
C MET A 479 -6.29 -2.88 -5.34
N PHE A 480 -5.62 -1.85 -5.88
CA PHE A 480 -5.79 -0.45 -5.47
C PHE A 480 -6.13 0.47 -6.67
N PRO A 481 -7.36 0.38 -7.23
CA PRO A 481 -7.86 1.33 -8.21
C PRO A 481 -7.64 2.79 -7.79
N HIS A 482 -7.44 3.70 -8.75
CA HIS A 482 -7.18 5.13 -8.52
C HIS A 482 -5.88 5.49 -7.80
N THR A 483 -5.04 4.50 -7.51
CA THR A 483 -3.69 4.71 -6.97
C THR A 483 -2.64 4.15 -7.91
N SER A 484 -1.42 4.63 -7.80
CA SER A 484 -0.27 4.16 -8.58
C SER A 484 0.30 2.81 -8.12
N HIS A 485 -0.23 2.22 -7.04
CA HIS A 485 0.22 0.90 -6.58
C HIS A 485 -0.07 -0.16 -7.64
N VAL A 486 0.96 -0.96 -7.93
CA VAL A 486 0.91 -2.07 -8.88
C VAL A 486 1.14 -3.35 -8.09
N GLU A 487 0.09 -4.15 -7.99
CA GLU A 487 0.22 -5.53 -7.54
C GLU A 487 0.34 -6.43 -8.76
N SER A 488 1.06 -7.53 -8.62
CA SER A 488 1.49 -8.38 -9.72
C SER A 488 1.58 -9.83 -9.29
N ILE A 489 1.43 -10.72 -10.26
CA ILE A 489 1.59 -12.16 -10.07
C ILE A 489 2.46 -12.71 -11.20
N ALA A 490 3.40 -13.58 -10.86
CA ALA A 490 4.28 -14.26 -11.79
C ALA A 490 4.30 -15.77 -11.53
N LEU A 491 4.42 -16.54 -12.61
CA LEU A 491 4.57 -17.99 -12.59
C LEU A 491 5.96 -18.35 -13.12
N PHE A 492 6.68 -19.11 -12.31
CA PHE A 492 7.97 -19.70 -12.67
C PHE A 492 7.86 -21.22 -12.70
N GLU A 493 8.45 -21.84 -13.70
CA GLU A 493 8.52 -23.30 -13.82
C GLU A 493 9.94 -23.76 -14.12
N ARG A 494 10.27 -24.92 -13.56
CA ARG A 494 11.50 -25.66 -13.82
C ARG A 494 11.13 -27.08 -14.22
N ASP A 495 11.88 -27.62 -15.17
CA ASP A 495 11.69 -28.99 -15.70
C ASP A 495 12.13 -30.07 -14.69
#